data_AF-A0A659UM90-F1
#
_entry.id   AF-A0A659UM90-F1
#
_cell.length_a   1.000
_cell.length_b   1.000
_cell.length_c   1.000
_cell.angle_alpha   90.00
_cell.angle_beta   90.00
_cell.angle_gamma   90.00
#
_symmetry.space_group_name_H-M   'P 1'
#
loop_
_entity.id
_entity.type
_entity.pdbx_description
1 polymer ?
#
loop_
_entity_poly.entity_id
_entity_poly.type
_entity_poly.pdbx_seq_one_letter_code
_entity_poly.pdbx_strand_id
1 'polypeptide(L)' 'GCGITFLPTWLVADSLRSGALEMVLVDTLVENIYVHAIWPATRALTPKVRVVVDALVAHFSSPPWDAA' A
#
# COMPACT_ATOMS: atom_id res chain seq x y z
N GLY A 1 5.99 -13.88 -21.34
CA GLY A 1 5.26 -12.74 -20.73
C GLY A 1 3.93 -12.59 -21.42
N CYS A 2 2.87 -12.29 -20.66
CA CYS A 2 1.49 -12.15 -21.17
C CYS A 2 1.10 -10.71 -21.52
N GLY A 3 2.03 -9.74 -21.40
CA GLY A 3 1.80 -8.32 -21.70
C GLY A 3 2.07 -7.40 -20.51
N ILE A 4 1.44 -6.22 -20.54
CA ILE A 4 1.52 -5.17 -19.51
C ILE A 4 0.28 -5.27 -18.61
N THR A 5 0.44 -4.97 -17.32
CA THR A 5 -0.66 -4.93 -16.36
C THR A 5 -0.51 -3.75 -15.40
N PHE A 6 -1.61 -3.33 -14.79
CA PHE A 6 -1.65 -2.29 -13.78
C PHE A 6 -1.93 -2.94 -12.43
N LEU A 7 -0.88 -3.05 -11.60
CA LEU A 7 -0.93 -3.71 -10.31
C LEU A 7 -0.35 -2.81 -9.21
N PRO A 8 -0.86 -2.88 -7.97
CA PRO A 8 -0.25 -2.19 -6.85
C PRO A 8 1.16 -2.72 -6.56
N THR A 9 2.09 -1.83 -6.22
CA THR A 9 3.50 -2.18 -5.99
C THR A 9 3.71 -3.17 -4.85
N TRP A 10 2.91 -3.09 -3.78
CA TRP A 10 2.96 -4.04 -2.66
C TRP A 10 2.69 -5.50 -3.05
N LEU A 11 1.90 -5.73 -4.11
CA LEU A 11 1.59 -7.08 -4.59
C LEU A 11 2.75 -7.69 -5.39
N VAL A 12 3.51 -6.86 -6.10
CA VAL A 12 4.54 -7.28 -7.05
C VAL A 12 5.96 -6.92 -6.61
N ALA A 13 6.13 -6.50 -5.37
CA ALA A 13 7.38 -5.97 -4.83
C ALA A 13 8.59 -6.91 -5.02
N ASP A 14 8.42 -8.21 -4.77
CA ASP A 14 9.48 -9.21 -4.96
C ASP A 14 9.85 -9.40 -6.43
N SER A 15 8.86 -9.36 -7.32
CA SER A 15 9.07 -9.47 -8.76
C SER A 15 9.77 -8.24 -9.33
N LEU A 16 9.48 -7.05 -8.80
CA LEU A 16 10.19 -5.82 -9.13
C LEU A 16 11.63 -5.87 -8.61
N ARG A 17 11.83 -6.27 -7.35
CA ARG A 17 13.18 -6.41 -6.75
C ARG A 17 14.06 -7.43 -7.46
N SER A 18 13.48 -8.52 -7.92
CA SER A 18 14.22 -9.58 -8.65
C SER A 18 14.44 -9.26 -10.14
N GLY A 19 13.83 -8.19 -10.66
CA GLY A 19 13.87 -7.85 -12.08
C GLY A 19 13.01 -8.76 -12.97
N ALA A 20 12.17 -9.63 -12.37
CA ALA A 20 11.20 -10.44 -13.11
C ALA A 20 10.05 -9.59 -13.70
N LEU A 21 9.81 -8.41 -13.13
CA LEU A 21 8.93 -7.36 -13.64
C LEU A 21 9.68 -6.03 -13.72
N GLU A 22 9.27 -5.19 -14.67
CA GLU A 22 9.81 -3.85 -14.88
C GLU A 22 8.66 -2.85 -14.87
N MET A 23 8.85 -1.70 -14.19
CA MET A 23 7.88 -0.62 -14.21
C MET A 23 8.01 0.16 -15.52
N VAL A 24 6.88 0.35 -16.20
CA VAL A 24 6.78 1.12 -17.45
C VAL A 24 5.76 2.25 -17.29
N LEU A 25 5.84 3.28 -18.12
CA LEU A 25 4.89 4.42 -18.12
C LEU A 25 4.83 5.18 -16.77
N VAL A 26 5.95 5.25 -16.04
CA VAL A 26 6.02 5.86 -14.70
C VAL A 26 5.59 7.32 -14.65
N ASP A 27 5.80 8.08 -15.73
CA ASP A 27 5.46 9.51 -15.81
C ASP A 27 3.96 9.77 -16.05
N THR A 28 3.19 8.72 -16.34
CA THR A 28 1.77 8.81 -16.71
C THR A 28 0.84 8.30 -15.59
N LEU A 29 1.38 7.87 -14.44
CA LEU A 29 0.58 7.34 -13.34
C LEU A 29 -0.09 8.48 -12.55
N VAL A 30 -1.42 8.54 -12.58
CA VAL A 30 -2.19 9.66 -12.00
C VAL A 30 -2.98 9.25 -10.74
N GLU A 31 -3.04 7.96 -10.38
CA GLU A 31 -3.96 7.53 -9.31
C GLU A 31 -3.23 6.87 -8.13
N ASN A 32 -3.26 7.55 -6.98
CA ASN A 32 -2.94 6.95 -5.69
C ASN A 32 -4.13 6.11 -5.22
N ILE A 33 -3.91 4.81 -5.04
CA ILE A 33 -4.89 3.92 -4.44
C ILE A 33 -4.79 4.04 -2.91
N TYR A 34 -5.87 4.49 -2.27
CA TYR A 34 -5.91 4.65 -0.82
C TYR A 34 -6.37 3.38 -0.11
N VAL A 35 -5.72 3.06 1.01
CA VAL A 35 -6.15 2.02 1.95
C VAL A 35 -6.71 2.70 3.19
N HIS A 36 -7.95 2.37 3.57
CA HIS A 36 -8.64 2.99 4.70
C HIS A 36 -8.86 1.99 5.84
N ALA A 37 -8.53 2.40 7.07
CA ALA A 37 -8.99 1.73 8.27
C ALA A 37 -10.40 2.25 8.63
N ILE A 38 -11.36 1.35 8.81
CA ILE A 38 -12.76 1.69 9.14
C ILE A 38 -13.18 0.99 10.44
N TRP A 39 -14.03 1.66 11.23
CA TRP A 39 -14.60 1.12 12.47
C TRP A 39 -15.98 1.73 12.74
N PRO A 40 -16.82 1.09 13.57
CA PRO A 40 -18.14 1.62 13.89
C PRO A 40 -18.08 2.99 14.54
N ALA A 41 -18.95 3.90 14.10
CA ALA A 41 -19.14 5.18 14.76
C ALA A 41 -19.70 4.95 16.17
N THR A 42 -18.94 5.35 17.19
CA THR A 42 -19.29 5.19 18.60
C THR A 42 -19.07 6.53 19.31
N ARG A 43 -19.76 6.75 20.44
CA ARG A 43 -19.63 8.00 21.21
C ARG A 43 -18.18 8.27 21.68
N ALA A 44 -17.42 7.22 21.94
CA ALA A 44 -16.02 7.29 22.30
C ALA A 44 -15.24 6.16 21.63
N LEU A 45 -14.13 6.50 20.98
CA LEU A 45 -13.22 5.52 20.38
C LEU A 45 -12.60 4.65 21.49
N THR A 46 -12.68 3.33 21.35
CA THR A 46 -12.08 2.44 22.34
C THR A 46 -10.54 2.51 22.24
N PRO A 47 -9.81 2.52 23.38
CA PRO A 47 -8.34 2.60 23.37
C PRO A 47 -7.68 1.49 22.55
N LYS A 48 -8.24 0.28 22.57
CA LYS A 48 -7.74 -0.86 21.78
C LYS A 48 -7.79 -0.59 20.28
N VAL A 49 -8.87 -0.01 19.76
CA VAL A 49 -8.97 0.35 18.33
C VAL A 49 -7.94 1.43 18.00
N ARG A 50 -7.80 2.45 18.85
CA ARG A 50 -6.82 3.52 18.64
C ARG A 50 -5.40 2.96 18.54
N VAL A 51 -4.99 2.12 19.50
CA VAL A 51 -3.65 1.50 19.51
C VAL A 51 -3.39 0.68 18.25
N VAL A 52 -4.37 -0.11 17.79
CA VAL A 52 -4.22 -0.92 16.57
C VAL A 52 -4.10 -0.03 15.33
N VAL A 53 -4.97 0.98 15.19
CA VAL A 53 -4.93 1.90 14.05
C VAL A 53 -3.62 2.67 14.02
N ASP A 54 -3.14 3.17 15.16
CA ASP A 54 -1.87 3.88 15.25
C ASP A 54 -0.70 2.97 14.82
N ALA A 55 -0.71 1.69 15.23
CA ALA A 55 0.31 0.72 14.81
C ALA A 55 0.27 0.43 13.30
N LEU A 56 -0.91 0.29 12.71
CA LEU A 56 -1.08 0.09 11.27
C LEU A 56 -0.59 1.31 10.48
N VAL A 57 -0.97 2.52 10.91
CA VAL A 57 -0.50 3.77 10.28
C VAL A 57 1.01 3.88 10.36
N ALA A 58 1.61 3.59 11.53
CA ALA A 58 3.06 3.62 11.68
C ALA A 58 3.75 2.61 10.74
N HIS A 59 3.19 1.41 10.57
CA HIS A 59 3.77 0.38 9.71
C HIS A 59 3.65 0.69 8.21
N PHE A 60 2.55 1.32 7.77
CA PHE A 60 2.26 1.53 6.34
C PHE A 60 2.53 2.96 5.84
N SER A 61 2.88 3.90 6.72
CA SER A 61 3.19 5.30 6.34
C SER A 61 4.49 5.46 5.54
N SER A 62 5.41 4.51 5.66
CA SER A 62 6.60 4.41 4.81
C SER A 62 6.58 3.02 4.16
N PRO A 63 6.02 2.88 2.94
CA PRO A 63 5.84 1.57 2.32
C PRO A 63 7.20 0.89 2.09
N PRO A 64 7.51 -0.20 2.82
CA PRO A 64 8.82 -0.86 2.72
C PRO A 64 9.04 -1.53 1.36
N TRP A 65 7.98 -1.69 0.57
CA TRP A 65 8.03 -2.28 -0.77
C TRP A 65 8.34 -1.27 -1.88
N ASP A 66 8.18 0.03 -1.63
CA ASP A 66 8.56 1.11 -2.57
C ASP A 66 9.92 1.73 -2.22
N ALA A 67 10.54 1.29 -1.11
CA ALA A 67 11.90 1.63 -0.75
C ALA A 67 12.88 0.86 -1.66
N ALA A 68 13.30 1.52 -2.75
CA ALA A 68 14.43 1.14 -3.59
C ALA A 68 15.72 1.76 -3.06
#